data_AF-A1ZVQ9-F1
#
_entry.id   AF-A1ZVQ9-F1
#
_cell.length_a   1.000
_cell.length_b   1.000
_cell.length_c   1.000
_cell.angle_alpha   90.00
_cell.angle_beta   90.00
_cell.angle_gamma   90.00
#
_symmetry.space_group_name_H-M   'P 1'
#
loop_
_entity.id
_entity.type
_entity.pdbx_description
1 polymer ?
#
loop_
_entity_poly.entity_id
_entity_poly.type
_entity_poly.pdbx_seq_one_letter_code
_entity_poly.pdbx_strand_id
1 'polypeptide(L)'
;MVNTNSALCAFLDIPETTVVSRSHLPVLLQKVDVEVFDYLLFTHYGFRLDSQEKQWFSGDGKELRGSIESGKKRGQAVVQIVHHHSGEAIAQNYYDGQKESEIPTLRALLSKDDLASQKITLDALHLCPSTTEMITKAGGVFLIGLKENQPTLLAHMTDCALPPIDQKTTFDFNHGRVEQRKYWLYDVSKQGFDPRWDNTAFKRLVKVQRTRINQKNAKISREVSYYISNETAKEGIFDAVRNHWSVEVNNHIRDVTLNEDQLKSKKRQFK
;
A
#
# COMPACT_ATOMS: atom_id res chain seq x y z
N MET A 1 36.93 10.25 -7.91
CA MET A 1 35.64 10.42 -7.21
C MET A 1 35.90 10.10 -5.75
N VAL A 2 35.58 11.01 -4.84
CA VAL A 2 35.87 10.83 -3.41
C VAL A 2 34.66 10.18 -2.75
N ASN A 3 34.89 9.14 -1.95
CA ASN A 3 33.83 8.56 -1.14
C ASN A 3 33.43 9.58 -0.07
N THR A 4 32.21 10.12 -0.15
CA THR A 4 31.70 11.08 0.84
C THR A 4 31.06 10.40 2.06
N ASN A 5 31.04 9.06 2.09
CA ASN A 5 30.39 8.25 3.13
C ASN A 5 31.42 7.46 3.96
N SER A 6 32.58 8.06 4.23
CA SER A 6 33.66 7.44 5.03
C SER A 6 33.17 6.98 6.42
N ALA A 7 32.30 7.76 7.05
CA ALA A 7 31.65 7.40 8.31
C ALA A 7 30.79 6.12 8.21
N LEU A 8 30.08 5.92 7.10
CA LEU A 8 29.28 4.70 6.88
C LEU A 8 30.19 3.49 6.61
N CYS A 9 31.28 3.68 5.87
CA CYS A 9 32.26 2.63 5.60
C CYS A 9 32.93 2.15 6.90
N ALA A 10 33.33 3.09 7.77
CA ALA A 10 33.85 2.77 9.09
C ALA A 10 32.83 2.05 9.98
N PHE A 11 31.56 2.46 9.93
CA PHE A 11 30.50 1.82 10.71
C PHE A 11 30.24 0.36 10.27
N LEU A 12 30.30 0.09 8.96
CA LEU A 12 30.03 -1.24 8.39
C LEU A 12 31.28 -2.12 8.26
N ASP A 13 32.44 -1.67 8.72
CA ASP A 13 33.74 -2.33 8.55
C ASP A 13 34.08 -2.62 7.07
N ILE A 14 33.69 -1.68 6.18
CA ILE A 14 33.96 -1.73 4.75
C ILE A 14 35.18 -0.85 4.45
N PRO A 15 36.22 -1.38 3.77
CA PRO A 15 37.37 -0.56 3.37
C PRO A 15 36.94 0.65 2.55
N GLU A 16 37.54 1.80 2.82
CA GLU A 16 37.27 3.02 2.05
C GLU A 16 37.84 2.86 0.63
N THR A 17 36.97 2.49 -0.31
CA THR A 17 37.34 2.24 -1.71
C THR A 17 36.90 3.37 -2.63
N THR A 18 37.50 3.42 -3.82
CA THR A 18 37.06 4.28 -4.91
C THR A 18 35.65 3.90 -5.33
N VAL A 19 34.69 4.81 -5.09
CA VAL A 19 33.28 4.60 -5.44
C VAL A 19 33.07 4.65 -6.94
N VAL A 20 32.18 3.77 -7.44
CA VAL A 20 31.73 3.77 -8.84
C VAL A 20 31.09 5.11 -9.15
N SER A 21 31.41 5.69 -10.31
CA SER A 21 30.79 6.95 -10.70
C SER A 21 29.28 6.83 -10.87
N ARG A 22 28.56 7.92 -10.60
CA ARG A 22 27.12 8.00 -10.95
C ARG A 22 26.88 7.61 -12.41
N SER A 23 27.80 7.94 -13.32
CA SER A 23 27.69 7.59 -14.74
C SER A 23 27.98 6.11 -15.04
N HIS A 24 28.84 5.44 -14.25
CA HIS A 24 29.14 4.02 -14.41
C HIS A 24 28.16 3.12 -13.66
N LEU A 25 27.49 3.63 -12.62
CA LEU A 25 26.54 2.86 -11.84
C LEU A 25 25.42 2.23 -12.71
N PRO A 26 24.75 2.95 -13.64
CA PRO A 26 23.79 2.33 -14.56
C PRO A 26 24.39 1.26 -15.46
N VAL A 27 25.65 1.40 -15.87
CA VAL A 27 26.35 0.43 -16.75
C VAL A 27 26.66 -0.86 -15.98
N LEU A 28 26.96 -0.75 -14.69
CA LEU A 28 27.12 -1.90 -13.82
C LEU A 28 25.76 -2.57 -13.56
N LEU A 29 24.77 -1.78 -13.14
CA LEU A 29 23.44 -2.27 -12.77
C LEU A 29 22.67 -2.87 -13.96
N GLN A 30 22.88 -2.43 -15.20
CA GLN A 30 22.20 -3.04 -16.37
C GLN A 30 22.55 -4.52 -16.58
N LYS A 31 23.64 -4.99 -15.95
CA LYS A 31 24.09 -6.39 -16.04
C LYS A 31 23.43 -7.28 -14.98
N VAL A 32 22.76 -6.67 -14.01
CA VAL A 32 22.04 -7.39 -12.96
C VAL A 32 20.70 -7.82 -13.53
N ASP A 33 20.45 -9.13 -13.51
CA ASP A 33 19.11 -9.66 -13.74
C ASP A 33 18.28 -9.39 -12.49
N VAL A 34 17.28 -8.51 -12.62
CA VAL A 34 16.47 -8.04 -11.49
C VAL A 34 15.60 -9.16 -10.93
N GLU A 35 15.08 -10.04 -11.77
CA GLU A 35 14.24 -11.16 -11.30
C GLU A 35 15.05 -12.16 -10.49
N VAL A 36 16.25 -12.49 -10.97
CA VAL A 36 17.18 -13.37 -10.24
C VAL A 36 17.66 -12.70 -8.95
N PHE A 37 17.98 -11.41 -9.00
CA PHE A 37 18.39 -10.66 -7.82
C PHE A 37 17.29 -10.61 -6.75
N ASP A 38 16.07 -10.26 -7.14
CA ASP A 38 14.91 -10.26 -6.25
C ASP A 38 14.66 -11.66 -5.68
N TYR A 39 14.70 -12.70 -6.52
CA TYR A 39 14.57 -14.09 -6.07
C TYR A 39 15.61 -14.45 -5.01
N LEU A 40 16.89 -14.15 -5.23
CA LEU A 40 17.96 -14.43 -4.27
C LEU A 40 17.80 -13.62 -2.98
N LEU A 41 17.45 -12.34 -3.11
CA LEU A 41 17.23 -11.45 -1.98
C LEU A 41 16.10 -12.00 -1.09
N PHE A 42 14.93 -12.32 -1.67
CA PHE A 42 13.80 -12.83 -0.91
C PHE A 42 13.99 -14.28 -0.46
N THR A 43 14.72 -15.12 -1.20
CA THR A 43 15.00 -16.51 -0.77
C THR A 43 15.90 -16.56 0.47
N HIS A 44 16.91 -15.68 0.53
CA HIS A 44 17.90 -15.71 1.61
C HIS A 44 17.62 -14.72 2.74
N TYR A 45 16.95 -13.61 2.45
CA TYR A 45 16.71 -12.51 3.38
C TYR A 45 15.26 -12.07 3.43
N GLY A 46 14.37 -12.74 2.68
CA GLY A 46 12.94 -12.42 2.67
C GLY A 46 12.23 -12.86 3.93
N PHE A 47 11.10 -12.21 4.18
CA PHE A 47 10.21 -12.54 5.28
C PHE A 47 9.51 -13.86 5.00
N ARG A 48 9.59 -14.81 5.93
CA ARG A 48 8.74 -15.99 5.92
C ARG A 48 7.45 -15.66 6.66
N LEU A 49 6.34 -15.70 5.95
CA LEU A 49 5.03 -15.48 6.51
C LEU A 49 4.52 -16.81 7.07
N ASP A 50 4.22 -16.85 8.37
CA ASP A 50 3.46 -17.96 8.92
C ASP A 50 1.99 -17.75 8.61
N SER A 51 1.38 -18.71 7.91
CA SER A 51 -0.06 -18.73 7.64
C SER A 51 -0.94 -18.74 8.90
N GLN A 52 -0.41 -19.21 10.05
CA GLN A 52 -1.10 -19.17 11.33
C GLN A 52 -1.12 -17.75 11.92
N GLU A 53 -0.07 -16.97 11.67
CA GLU A 53 0.04 -15.58 12.11
C GLU A 53 -0.58 -14.65 11.06
N LYS A 54 -1.88 -14.35 11.19
CA LYS A 54 -2.58 -13.40 10.30
C LYS A 54 -2.18 -11.95 10.56
N GLN A 55 -1.05 -11.52 10.01
CA GLN A 55 -0.52 -10.16 10.11
C GLN A 55 -1.16 -9.20 9.10
N TRP A 56 -1.06 -7.90 9.36
CA TRP A 56 -1.58 -6.85 8.48
C TRP A 56 -0.53 -6.30 7.52
N PHE A 57 -0.87 -6.27 6.23
CA PHE A 57 -0.05 -5.72 5.15
C PHE A 57 -0.84 -4.71 4.32
N SER A 58 -0.16 -3.71 3.77
CA SER A 58 -0.72 -2.67 2.90
C SER A 58 -0.22 -2.87 1.47
N GLY A 59 -1.13 -2.90 0.50
CA GLY A 59 -0.77 -2.92 -0.92
C GLY A 59 -1.12 -1.61 -1.63
N ASP A 60 -0.18 -1.07 -2.38
CA ASP A 60 -0.37 0.14 -3.19
C ASP A 60 0.63 0.21 -4.36
N GLY A 61 0.23 0.94 -5.40
CA GLY A 61 1.03 1.24 -6.57
C GLY A 61 1.62 2.65 -6.55
N LYS A 62 2.85 2.78 -7.01
CA LYS A 62 3.52 4.07 -7.23
C LYS A 62 4.04 4.15 -8.65
N GLU A 63 3.70 5.25 -9.32
CA GLU A 63 4.31 5.58 -10.60
C GLU A 63 5.71 6.16 -10.40
N LEU A 64 6.69 5.61 -11.11
CA LEU A 64 8.08 6.05 -11.08
C LEU A 64 8.22 7.25 -12.02
N ARG A 65 8.00 8.47 -11.51
CA ARG A 65 7.90 9.66 -12.38
C ARG A 65 9.14 9.92 -13.22
N GLY A 66 10.32 9.56 -12.71
CA GLY A 66 11.57 9.68 -13.45
C GLY A 66 11.63 8.82 -14.73
N SER A 67 10.79 7.79 -14.85
CA SER A 67 10.67 6.94 -16.04
C SER A 67 9.73 7.50 -17.12
N ILE A 68 9.00 8.58 -16.83
CA ILE A 68 8.06 9.18 -17.80
C ILE A 68 8.87 9.89 -18.90
N GLU A 69 8.75 9.38 -20.11
CA GLU A 69 9.37 9.99 -21.29
C GLU A 69 8.69 11.32 -21.68
N SER A 70 9.46 12.20 -22.31
CA SER A 70 8.92 13.46 -22.84
C SER A 70 7.75 13.18 -23.81
N GLY A 71 6.62 13.86 -23.59
CA GLY A 71 5.41 13.68 -24.39
C GLY A 71 4.53 12.49 -23.98
N LYS A 72 4.91 11.72 -22.95
CA LYS A 72 4.07 10.66 -22.37
C LYS A 72 3.46 11.13 -21.05
N LYS A 73 2.30 10.57 -20.70
CA LYS A 73 1.61 10.82 -19.42
C LYS A 73 1.91 9.77 -18.35
N ARG A 74 2.39 8.60 -18.76
CA ARG A 74 2.59 7.43 -17.90
C ARG A 74 3.95 6.79 -18.15
N GLY A 75 4.54 6.28 -17.08
CA GLY A 75 5.85 5.64 -17.07
C GLY A 75 5.78 4.21 -16.55
N GLN A 76 6.93 3.69 -16.12
CA GLN A 76 6.99 2.49 -15.31
C GLN A 76 6.39 2.77 -13.93
N ALA A 77 5.83 1.73 -13.33
CA ALA A 77 5.27 1.78 -12.00
C ALA A 77 5.67 0.54 -11.21
N VAL A 78 5.65 0.68 -9.90
CA VAL A 78 5.91 -0.38 -8.93
C VAL A 78 4.65 -0.60 -8.11
N VAL A 79 4.34 -1.84 -7.79
CA VAL A 79 3.36 -2.22 -6.78
C VAL A 79 4.12 -2.89 -5.65
N GLN A 80 3.80 -2.54 -4.41
CA GLN A 80 4.47 -3.12 -3.25
C GLN A 80 3.48 -3.53 -2.17
N ILE A 81 3.88 -4.53 -1.39
CA ILE A 81 3.21 -4.96 -0.17
C ILE A 81 4.11 -4.62 1.02
N VAL A 82 3.58 -3.85 1.96
CA VAL A 82 4.31 -3.32 3.12
C VAL A 82 3.70 -3.83 4.41
N HIS A 83 4.53 -4.35 5.32
CA HIS A 83 4.09 -4.81 6.62
C HIS A 83 3.68 -3.64 7.53
N HIS A 84 2.51 -3.71 8.18
CA HIS A 84 1.99 -2.61 9.01
C HIS A 84 2.87 -2.31 10.22
N HIS A 85 3.47 -3.33 10.84
CA HIS A 85 4.22 -3.15 12.08
C HIS A 85 5.64 -2.64 11.83
N SER A 86 6.38 -3.27 10.91
CA SER A 86 7.78 -2.92 10.64
C SER A 86 7.95 -1.85 9.56
N GLY A 87 6.96 -1.63 8.69
CA GLY A 87 7.06 -0.72 7.55
C GLY A 87 7.92 -1.25 6.39
N GLU A 88 8.35 -2.51 6.48
CA GLU A 88 9.20 -3.16 5.47
C GLU A 88 8.38 -3.57 4.24
N ALA A 89 8.96 -3.35 3.06
CA ALA A 89 8.41 -3.88 1.82
C ALA A 89 8.79 -5.36 1.71
N ILE A 90 7.79 -6.23 1.81
CA ILE A 90 8.00 -7.69 1.82
C ILE A 90 7.86 -8.31 0.44
N ALA A 91 7.20 -7.61 -0.48
CA ALA A 91 7.05 -8.03 -1.86
C ALA A 91 6.86 -6.79 -2.75
N GLN A 92 7.40 -6.84 -3.96
CA GLN A 92 7.19 -5.81 -4.97
C GLN A 92 7.14 -6.41 -6.37
N ASN A 93 6.50 -5.69 -7.29
CA ASN A 93 6.53 -6.02 -8.71
C ASN A 93 6.44 -4.75 -9.56
N TYR A 94 6.94 -4.80 -10.79
CA TYR A 94 6.98 -3.66 -11.70
C TYR A 94 6.04 -3.89 -12.89
N TYR A 95 5.55 -2.80 -13.48
CA TYR A 95 4.73 -2.87 -14.69
C TYR A 95 4.91 -1.63 -15.58
N ASP A 96 4.69 -1.77 -16.89
CA ASP A 96 4.67 -0.65 -17.83
C ASP A 96 3.28 0.02 -17.77
N GLY A 97 3.19 1.20 -17.17
CA GLY A 97 1.94 1.95 -17.00
C GLY A 97 1.29 2.42 -18.32
N GLN A 98 1.91 2.18 -19.48
CA GLN A 98 1.29 2.39 -20.80
C GLN A 98 0.59 1.14 -21.35
N LYS A 99 0.89 -0.05 -20.83
CA LYS A 99 0.42 -1.34 -21.36
C LYS A 99 -0.31 -2.19 -20.32
N GLU A 100 0.08 -2.03 -19.08
CA GLU A 100 -0.35 -2.84 -17.94
C GLU A 100 -1.03 -1.95 -16.91
N SER A 101 -1.62 -2.58 -15.91
CA SER A 101 -2.35 -1.90 -14.84
C SER A 101 -2.00 -2.47 -13.48
N GLU A 102 -2.24 -1.67 -12.44
CA GLU A 102 -1.90 -1.99 -11.07
C GLU A 102 -2.65 -3.22 -10.52
N ILE A 103 -3.95 -3.34 -10.86
CA ILE A 103 -4.83 -4.37 -10.30
C ILE A 103 -4.36 -5.80 -10.63
N PRO A 104 -4.06 -6.17 -11.89
CA PRO A 104 -3.44 -7.46 -12.21
C PRO A 104 -2.09 -7.68 -11.54
N THR A 105 -1.23 -6.66 -11.51
CA THR A 105 0.12 -6.76 -10.94
C THR A 105 0.08 -6.99 -9.42
N LEU A 106 -0.79 -6.29 -8.71
CA LEU A 106 -1.03 -6.51 -7.28
C LEU A 106 -1.57 -7.93 -7.02
N ARG A 107 -2.54 -8.41 -7.81
CA ARG A 107 -3.08 -9.76 -7.64
C ARG A 107 -2.03 -10.85 -7.89
N ALA A 108 -1.17 -10.65 -8.88
CA ALA A 108 -0.03 -11.54 -9.12
C ALA A 108 0.93 -11.56 -7.93
N LEU A 109 1.14 -10.41 -7.29
CA LEU A 109 1.96 -10.29 -6.08
C LEU A 109 1.31 -10.98 -4.88
N LEU A 110 0.02 -10.79 -4.64
CA LEU A 110 -0.75 -11.46 -3.58
C LEU A 110 -0.80 -12.98 -3.73
N SER A 111 -0.64 -13.49 -4.95
CA SER A 111 -0.64 -14.93 -5.23
C SER A 111 0.71 -15.59 -4.88
N LYS A 112 1.73 -14.81 -4.50
CA LYS A 112 3.04 -15.31 -4.07
C LYS A 112 3.10 -15.41 -2.54
N ASP A 113 3.90 -16.36 -2.06
CA ASP A 113 4.35 -16.44 -0.66
C ASP A 113 3.22 -16.36 0.39
N ASP A 114 2.08 -16.99 0.09
CA ASP A 114 0.88 -17.04 0.95
C ASP A 114 0.30 -15.67 1.36
N LEU A 115 0.66 -14.58 0.67
CA LEU A 115 0.19 -13.22 0.97
C LEU A 115 -1.33 -13.09 0.97
N ALA A 116 -2.02 -13.73 0.02
CA ALA A 116 -3.48 -13.71 -0.05
C ALA A 116 -4.17 -14.32 1.18
N SER A 117 -3.48 -15.16 1.97
CA SER A 117 -4.01 -15.74 3.21
C SER A 117 -3.90 -14.81 4.44
N GLN A 118 -3.18 -13.70 4.30
CA GLN A 118 -2.92 -12.72 5.36
C GLN A 118 -4.03 -11.66 5.45
N LYS A 119 -3.86 -10.66 6.33
CA LYS A 119 -4.76 -9.50 6.40
C LYS A 119 -4.23 -8.37 5.53
N ILE A 120 -4.97 -7.96 4.51
CA ILE A 120 -4.52 -7.01 3.50
C ILE A 120 -5.39 -5.75 3.53
N THR A 121 -4.75 -4.58 3.63
CA THR A 121 -5.38 -3.29 3.39
C THR A 121 -5.03 -2.80 2.00
N LEU A 122 -6.05 -2.41 1.23
CA LEU A 122 -5.85 -1.90 -0.13
C LEU A 122 -6.63 -0.61 -0.33
N ASP A 123 -6.14 0.17 -1.28
CA ASP A 123 -6.82 1.38 -1.66
C ASP A 123 -8.06 1.08 -2.53
N ALA A 124 -8.95 2.08 -2.66
CA ALA A 124 -10.27 1.85 -3.24
C ALA A 124 -10.25 1.27 -4.67
N LEU A 125 -9.20 1.56 -5.44
CA LEU A 125 -8.97 1.03 -6.78
C LEU A 125 -9.08 -0.50 -6.84
N HIS A 126 -8.67 -1.19 -5.78
CA HIS A 126 -8.62 -2.65 -5.69
C HIS A 126 -9.91 -3.29 -5.20
N LEU A 127 -10.95 -2.50 -4.90
CA LEU A 127 -12.26 -3.01 -4.52
C LEU A 127 -12.99 -3.53 -5.77
N CYS A 128 -12.68 -4.76 -6.16
CA CYS A 128 -13.36 -5.49 -7.23
C CYS A 128 -13.56 -6.96 -6.84
N PRO A 129 -14.53 -7.67 -7.44
CA PRO A 129 -14.79 -9.08 -7.12
C PRO A 129 -13.53 -9.95 -7.24
N SER A 130 -12.77 -9.78 -8.32
CA SER A 130 -11.60 -10.63 -8.57
C SER A 130 -10.50 -10.54 -7.50
N THR A 131 -10.27 -9.37 -6.89
CA THR A 131 -9.27 -9.21 -5.81
C THR A 131 -9.82 -9.71 -4.48
N THR A 132 -11.06 -9.33 -4.15
CA THR A 132 -11.70 -9.68 -2.87
C THR A 132 -12.00 -11.17 -2.75
N GLU A 133 -12.44 -11.81 -3.84
CA GLU A 133 -12.61 -13.26 -3.90
C GLU A 133 -11.29 -14.01 -3.75
N MET A 134 -10.21 -13.54 -4.38
CA MET A 134 -8.89 -14.16 -4.30
C MET A 134 -8.42 -14.22 -2.85
N ILE A 135 -8.48 -13.10 -2.12
CA ILE A 135 -8.11 -13.03 -0.70
C ILE A 135 -9.03 -13.92 0.13
N THR A 136 -10.34 -13.89 -0.11
CA THR A 136 -11.31 -14.70 0.65
C THR A 136 -11.10 -16.19 0.43
N LYS A 137 -10.87 -16.64 -0.81
CA LYS A 137 -10.62 -18.05 -1.16
C LYS A 137 -9.31 -18.57 -0.55
N ALA A 138 -8.31 -17.72 -0.41
CA ALA A 138 -7.06 -18.04 0.28
C ALA A 138 -7.20 -18.02 1.83
N GLY A 139 -8.39 -17.74 2.37
CA GLY A 139 -8.62 -17.66 3.82
C GLY A 139 -8.13 -16.35 4.46
N GLY A 140 -7.73 -15.38 3.65
CA GLY A 140 -7.28 -14.06 4.10
C GLY A 140 -8.41 -13.10 4.43
N VAL A 141 -7.98 -11.97 5.00
CA VAL A 141 -8.86 -10.87 5.38
C VAL A 141 -8.52 -9.67 4.51
N PHE A 142 -9.50 -8.98 3.94
CA PHE A 142 -9.27 -7.70 3.28
C PHE A 142 -9.95 -6.56 4.04
N LEU A 143 -9.40 -5.37 3.91
CA LEU A 143 -10.01 -4.11 4.33
C LEU A 143 -9.69 -3.07 3.25
N ILE A 144 -10.68 -2.76 2.41
CA ILE A 144 -10.45 -1.99 1.19
C ILE A 144 -11.30 -0.72 1.21
N GLY A 145 -10.73 0.39 0.73
CA GLY A 145 -11.47 1.65 0.58
C GLY A 145 -12.72 1.48 -0.30
N LEU A 146 -13.83 2.09 0.12
CA LEU A 146 -15.09 2.15 -0.62
C LEU A 146 -15.32 3.60 -1.06
N LYS A 147 -15.27 3.85 -2.36
CA LYS A 147 -15.44 5.16 -3.01
C LYS A 147 -16.33 5.03 -4.26
N GLU A 148 -16.38 6.09 -5.06
CA GLU A 148 -17.18 6.22 -6.29
C GLU A 148 -16.85 5.20 -7.39
N ASN A 149 -15.77 4.42 -7.26
CA ASN A 149 -15.51 3.30 -8.16
C ASN A 149 -16.50 2.13 -7.95
N GLN A 150 -17.25 2.12 -6.84
CA GLN A 150 -18.35 1.19 -6.59
C GLN A 150 -19.61 1.94 -6.12
N PRO A 151 -20.24 2.76 -6.99
CA PRO A 151 -21.24 3.75 -6.57
C PRO A 151 -22.50 3.10 -5.97
N THR A 152 -22.98 2.00 -6.54
CA THR A 152 -24.13 1.25 -6.01
C THR A 152 -23.87 0.66 -4.63
N LEU A 153 -22.66 0.12 -4.41
CA LEU A 153 -22.28 -0.43 -3.11
C LEU A 153 -22.10 0.68 -2.09
N LEU A 154 -21.47 1.79 -2.48
CA LEU A 154 -21.30 2.96 -1.62
C LEU A 154 -22.67 3.50 -1.18
N ALA A 155 -23.57 3.78 -2.12
CA ALA A 155 -24.91 4.27 -1.83
C ALA A 155 -25.67 3.33 -0.89
N HIS A 156 -25.66 2.02 -1.18
CA HIS A 156 -26.29 1.03 -0.32
C HIS A 156 -25.73 1.07 1.11
N MET A 157 -24.41 1.11 1.28
CA MET A 157 -23.78 1.13 2.59
C MET A 157 -23.97 2.46 3.34
N THR A 158 -24.14 3.58 2.64
CA THR A 158 -24.41 4.88 3.28
C THR A 158 -25.87 5.10 3.64
N ASP A 159 -26.79 4.49 2.89
CA ASP A 159 -28.23 4.64 3.10
C ASP A 159 -28.76 3.66 4.16
N CYS A 160 -28.05 2.55 4.38
CA CYS A 160 -28.33 1.63 5.47
C CYS A 160 -28.16 2.33 6.84
N ALA A 161 -29.28 2.56 7.53
CA ALA A 161 -29.30 3.10 8.90
C ALA A 161 -28.91 2.03 9.95
N LEU A 162 -27.68 1.50 9.85
CA LEU A 162 -27.16 0.52 10.80
C LEU A 162 -26.62 1.19 12.06
N PRO A 163 -26.90 0.64 13.26
CA PRO A 163 -26.24 1.11 14.47
C PRO A 163 -24.76 0.68 14.47
N PRO A 164 -23.84 1.56 14.90
CA PRO A 164 -22.45 1.19 15.04
C PRO A 164 -22.25 0.18 16.18
N ILE A 165 -21.48 -0.87 15.93
CA ILE A 165 -21.16 -1.94 16.89
C ILE A 165 -19.88 -1.66 17.69
N ASP A 166 -19.10 -0.65 17.27
CA ASP A 166 -17.92 -0.12 17.95
C ASP A 166 -17.59 1.29 17.42
N GLN A 167 -16.91 2.10 18.23
CA GLN A 167 -16.49 3.46 17.90
C GLN A 167 -15.17 3.85 18.60
N LYS A 168 -14.34 4.63 17.91
CA LYS A 168 -13.08 5.16 18.46
C LYS A 168 -12.89 6.61 18.04
N THR A 169 -12.34 7.45 18.92
CA THR A 169 -11.91 8.81 18.56
C THR A 169 -10.45 8.99 18.92
N THR A 170 -9.67 9.55 18.00
CA THR A 170 -8.25 9.84 18.18
C THR A 170 -7.94 11.28 17.82
N PHE A 171 -6.94 11.87 18.49
CA PHE A 171 -6.44 13.21 18.22
C PHE A 171 -4.95 13.15 17.89
N ASP A 172 -4.54 13.97 16.94
CA ASP A 172 -3.16 14.09 16.49
C ASP A 172 -2.81 15.58 16.36
N PHE A 173 -1.68 15.97 16.95
CA PHE A 173 -1.21 17.35 17.02
C PHE A 173 0.14 17.41 16.35
N ASN A 174 0.18 17.94 15.12
CA ASN A 174 1.40 17.92 14.34
C ASN A 174 1.54 19.17 13.45
N HIS A 175 2.73 19.76 13.40
CA HIS A 175 3.07 20.92 12.56
C HIS A 175 2.05 22.09 12.60
N GLY A 176 1.45 22.36 13.76
CA GLY A 176 0.42 23.41 13.93
C GLY A 176 -0.96 23.05 13.36
N ARG A 177 -1.22 21.76 13.12
CA ARG A 177 -2.52 21.21 12.75
C ARG A 177 -3.04 20.29 13.86
N VAL A 178 -4.32 20.45 14.19
CA VAL A 178 -5.06 19.48 14.99
C VAL A 178 -5.85 18.59 14.04
N GLU A 179 -5.69 17.29 14.14
CA GLU A 179 -6.48 16.31 13.40
C GLU A 179 -7.24 15.42 14.38
N GLN A 180 -8.57 15.46 14.30
CA GLN A 180 -9.46 14.54 15.00
C GLN A 180 -9.95 13.49 13.99
N ARG A 181 -9.80 12.21 14.32
CA ARG A 181 -10.40 11.10 13.56
C ARG A 181 -11.43 10.41 14.43
N LYS A 182 -12.64 10.26 13.90
CA LYS A 182 -13.72 9.47 14.50
C LYS A 182 -13.96 8.25 13.62
N TYR A 183 -14.02 7.09 14.25
CA TYR A 183 -14.21 5.80 13.63
C TYR A 183 -15.53 5.21 14.10
N TRP A 184 -16.27 4.61 13.16
CA TRP A 184 -17.44 3.79 13.45
C TRP A 184 -17.31 2.47 12.71
N LEU A 185 -17.62 1.39 13.40
CA LEU A 185 -17.68 0.04 12.84
C LEU A 185 -19.15 -0.39 12.77
N TYR A 186 -19.55 -0.97 11.65
CA TYR A 186 -20.88 -1.49 11.43
C TYR A 186 -20.82 -2.97 11.03
N ASP A 187 -21.80 -3.75 11.47
CA ASP A 187 -22.02 -5.11 11.01
C ASP A 187 -22.90 -5.09 9.75
N VAL A 188 -22.35 -5.52 8.62
CA VAL A 188 -23.05 -5.60 7.34
C VAL A 188 -23.29 -7.04 6.88
N SER A 189 -23.00 -8.03 7.74
CA SER A 189 -23.08 -9.45 7.40
C SER A 189 -24.48 -9.94 7.02
N LYS A 190 -25.52 -9.20 7.42
CA LYS A 190 -26.93 -9.48 7.13
C LYS A 190 -27.49 -8.65 5.97
N GLN A 191 -26.68 -7.79 5.35
CA GLN A 191 -27.12 -7.00 4.21
C GLN A 191 -27.13 -7.83 2.93
N GLY A 192 -28.08 -7.55 2.04
CA GLY A 192 -28.12 -8.16 0.71
C GLY A 192 -27.16 -7.44 -0.24
N PHE A 193 -26.23 -8.15 -0.86
CA PHE A 193 -25.31 -7.57 -1.84
C PHE A 193 -25.70 -7.98 -3.26
N ASP A 194 -25.20 -7.24 -4.24
CA ASP A 194 -25.29 -7.66 -5.65
C ASP A 194 -24.62 -9.04 -5.82
N PRO A 195 -25.20 -9.97 -6.61
CA PRO A 195 -24.67 -11.32 -6.79
C PRO A 195 -23.18 -11.40 -7.17
N ARG A 196 -22.63 -10.36 -7.82
CA ARG A 196 -21.19 -10.31 -8.14
C ARG A 196 -20.29 -10.31 -6.89
N TRP A 197 -20.85 -10.10 -5.70
CA TRP A 197 -20.14 -10.07 -4.43
C TRP A 197 -20.37 -11.31 -3.55
N ASP A 198 -21.12 -12.31 -4.03
CA ASP A 198 -21.51 -13.48 -3.21
C ASP A 198 -20.31 -14.21 -2.58
N ASN A 199 -19.16 -14.20 -3.27
CA ASN A 199 -17.94 -14.88 -2.85
C ASN A 199 -16.97 -14.00 -2.02
N THR A 200 -17.30 -12.75 -1.73
CA THR A 200 -16.40 -11.85 -0.96
C THR A 200 -16.64 -11.89 0.53
N ALA A 201 -17.79 -12.43 0.95
CA ALA A 201 -18.19 -12.57 2.33
C ALA A 201 -18.09 -11.27 3.14
N PHE A 202 -18.55 -10.13 2.62
CA PHE A 202 -18.55 -8.86 3.37
C PHE A 202 -19.22 -9.00 4.75
N LYS A 203 -18.53 -8.53 5.80
CA LYS A 203 -18.98 -8.60 7.20
C LYS A 203 -18.97 -7.24 7.88
N ARG A 204 -18.03 -6.37 7.54
CA ARG A 204 -17.81 -5.10 8.24
C ARG A 204 -17.70 -3.91 7.31
N LEU A 205 -18.25 -2.81 7.76
CA LEU A 205 -18.07 -1.48 7.17
C LEU A 205 -17.44 -0.58 8.23
N VAL A 206 -16.37 0.13 7.86
CA VAL A 206 -15.74 1.15 8.69
C VAL A 206 -16.00 2.51 8.07
N LYS A 207 -16.55 3.43 8.85
CA LYS A 207 -16.64 4.85 8.52
C LYS A 207 -15.57 5.60 9.29
N VAL A 208 -14.83 6.46 8.60
CA VAL A 208 -13.86 7.37 9.21
C VAL A 208 -14.23 8.79 8.86
N GLN A 209 -14.43 9.63 9.87
CA GLN A 209 -14.55 11.07 9.71
C GLN A 209 -13.28 11.74 10.22
N ARG A 210 -12.58 12.43 9.32
CA ARG A 210 -11.40 13.22 9.60
C ARG A 210 -11.76 14.70 9.63
N THR A 211 -11.55 15.34 10.78
CA THR A 211 -11.66 16.79 10.92
C THR A 211 -10.26 17.35 11.15
N ARG A 212 -9.82 18.26 10.29
CA ARG A 212 -8.53 18.96 10.43
C ARG A 212 -8.77 20.44 10.69
N ILE A 213 -8.06 20.97 11.68
CA ILE A 213 -8.07 22.38 12.05
C ILE A 213 -6.65 22.90 11.90
N ASN A 214 -6.45 23.86 11.01
CA ASN A 214 -5.19 24.58 10.92
C ASN A 214 -5.18 25.69 11.97
N GLN A 215 -4.22 25.65 12.90
CA GLN A 215 -4.19 26.59 14.03
C GLN A 215 -3.81 28.02 13.61
N LYS A 216 -3.11 28.20 12.49
CA LYS A 216 -2.65 29.52 12.04
C LYS A 216 -3.78 30.37 11.45
N ASN A 217 -4.75 29.75 10.79
CA ASN A 217 -5.83 30.46 10.08
C ASN A 217 -7.23 29.96 10.46
N ALA A 218 -7.33 29.10 11.48
CA ALA A 218 -8.56 28.46 11.95
C ALA A 218 -9.35 27.70 10.86
N LYS A 219 -8.74 27.38 9.71
CA LYS A 219 -9.43 26.69 8.61
C LYS A 219 -9.76 25.26 9.02
N ILE A 220 -11.04 24.92 8.93
CA ILE A 220 -11.57 23.58 9.20
C ILE A 220 -11.79 22.86 7.87
N SER A 221 -11.33 21.62 7.77
CA SER A 221 -11.71 20.70 6.69
C SER A 221 -12.26 19.42 7.30
N ARG A 222 -13.27 18.85 6.65
CA ARG A 222 -13.90 17.60 7.04
C ARG A 222 -13.95 16.68 5.83
N GLU A 223 -13.61 15.42 6.07
CA GLU A 223 -13.58 14.39 5.06
C GLU A 223 -14.13 13.10 5.66
N VAL A 224 -14.92 12.38 4.88
CA VAL A 224 -15.47 11.08 5.27
C VAL A 224 -14.95 10.04 4.30
N SER A 225 -14.52 8.91 4.83
CA SER A 225 -14.05 7.77 4.05
C SER A 225 -14.71 6.51 4.57
N TYR A 226 -14.98 5.58 3.67
CA TYR A 226 -15.57 4.28 3.99
C TYR A 226 -14.59 3.17 3.59
N TYR A 227 -14.64 2.07 4.33
CA TYR A 227 -13.87 0.87 4.05
C TYR A 227 -14.76 -0.36 4.27
N ILE A 228 -14.65 -1.37 3.42
CA ILE A 228 -15.40 -2.62 3.54
C ILE A 228 -14.46 -3.80 3.74
N SER A 229 -14.89 -4.77 4.53
CA SER A 229 -14.06 -5.89 4.97
C SER A 229 -14.86 -7.18 5.16
N ASN A 230 -14.19 -8.32 4.97
CA ASN A 230 -14.68 -9.65 5.36
C ASN A 230 -14.26 -10.05 6.79
N GLU A 231 -13.54 -9.18 7.52
CA GLU A 231 -13.13 -9.41 8.91
C GLU A 231 -14.34 -9.58 9.84
N THR A 232 -14.23 -10.45 10.83
CA THR A 232 -15.26 -10.66 11.87
C THR A 232 -14.83 -10.12 13.22
N ALA A 233 -13.53 -9.98 13.49
CA ALA A 233 -13.02 -9.35 14.69
C ALA A 233 -13.35 -7.84 14.70
N LYS A 234 -13.49 -7.26 15.89
CA LYS A 234 -13.58 -5.79 16.06
C LYS A 234 -12.18 -5.21 16.31
N GLU A 235 -11.34 -6.00 16.94
CA GLU A 235 -10.02 -5.67 17.42
C GLU A 235 -9.09 -5.36 16.25
N GLY A 236 -8.37 -4.24 16.36
CA GLY A 236 -7.35 -3.84 15.39
C GLY A 236 -7.85 -3.30 14.06
N ILE A 237 -9.16 -3.37 13.73
CA ILE A 237 -9.65 -2.91 12.42
C ILE A 237 -9.46 -1.40 12.20
N PHE A 238 -9.67 -0.58 13.23
CA PHE A 238 -9.42 0.87 13.15
C PHE A 238 -7.93 1.19 13.01
N ASP A 239 -7.09 0.41 13.67
CA ASP A 239 -5.64 0.55 13.58
C ASP A 239 -5.15 0.10 12.19
N ALA A 240 -5.73 -0.94 11.61
CA ALA A 240 -5.48 -1.35 10.22
C ALA A 240 -5.85 -0.26 9.21
N VAL A 241 -7.00 0.42 9.37
CA VAL A 241 -7.34 1.59 8.54
C VAL A 241 -6.28 2.69 8.69
N ARG A 242 -5.83 2.97 9.92
CA ARG A 242 -4.83 4.01 10.18
C ARG A 242 -3.44 3.64 9.62
N ASN A 243 -3.09 2.37 9.70
CA ASN A 243 -1.79 1.83 9.30
C ASN A 243 -1.71 1.48 7.83
N HIS A 244 -2.83 1.48 7.08
CA HIS A 244 -2.78 1.45 5.61
C HIS A 244 -1.83 2.52 5.06
N TRP A 245 -1.78 3.70 5.70
CA TRP A 245 -0.87 4.79 5.36
C TRP A 245 0.63 4.44 5.41
N SER A 246 1.02 3.31 6.00
CA SER A 246 2.40 2.81 6.00
C SER A 246 2.98 2.66 4.59
N VAL A 247 2.16 2.25 3.61
CA VAL A 247 2.63 2.12 2.22
C VAL A 247 2.89 3.48 1.57
N GLU A 248 2.07 4.49 1.90
CA GLU A 248 2.31 5.88 1.48
C GLU A 248 3.56 6.47 2.14
N VAL A 249 3.84 6.13 3.40
CA VAL A 249 5.08 6.54 4.08
C VAL A 249 6.30 5.94 3.37
N ASN A 250 6.25 4.66 3.01
CA ASN A 250 7.33 4.01 2.30
C ASN A 250 7.56 4.68 0.92
N ASN A 251 6.49 4.93 0.16
CA ASN A 251 6.52 5.70 -1.08
C ASN A 251 7.17 7.09 -0.88
N HIS A 252 6.81 7.79 0.20
CA HIS A 252 7.36 9.11 0.51
C HIS A 252 8.86 9.08 0.86
N ILE A 253 9.31 8.09 1.63
CA ILE A 253 10.72 7.91 1.98
C ILE A 253 11.56 7.70 0.71
N ARG A 254 11.07 6.86 -0.23
CA ARG A 254 11.73 6.67 -1.53
C ARG A 254 11.89 8.00 -2.28
N ASP A 255 10.84 8.82 -2.30
CA ASP A 255 10.88 10.09 -3.00
C ASP A 255 11.82 11.12 -2.35
N VAL A 256 11.76 11.27 -1.02
CA VAL A 256 12.50 12.33 -0.32
C VAL A 256 13.95 11.93 -0.05
N THR A 257 14.19 10.67 0.32
CA THR A 257 15.54 10.20 0.69
C THR A 257 16.32 9.75 -0.53
N LEU A 258 15.69 9.03 -1.47
CA LEU A 258 16.38 8.49 -2.64
C LEU A 258 16.24 9.37 -3.89
N ASN A 259 15.44 10.45 -3.83
CA ASN A 259 15.12 11.29 -4.99
C ASN A 259 14.62 10.47 -6.19
N GLU A 260 13.85 9.40 -5.93
CA GLU A 260 13.43 8.43 -6.94
C GLU A 260 12.71 9.09 -8.12
N ASP A 261 11.81 10.03 -7.84
CA ASP A 261 11.08 10.80 -8.86
C ASP A 261 12.02 11.60 -9.80
N GLN A 262 13.26 11.90 -9.38
CA GLN A 262 14.25 12.62 -10.20
C GLN A 262 15.18 11.67 -10.99
N LEU A 263 15.12 10.36 -10.74
CA LEU A 263 15.95 9.37 -11.42
C LEU A 263 15.43 9.09 -12.83
N LYS A 264 16.06 9.73 -13.82
CA LYS A 264 15.73 9.52 -15.23
C LYS A 264 16.48 8.32 -15.82
N SER A 265 15.74 7.29 -16.25
CA SER A 265 16.29 6.21 -17.07
C SER A 265 15.94 6.43 -18.54
N LYS A 266 16.91 6.21 -19.44
CA LYS A 266 16.71 6.25 -20.90
C LYS A 266 16.38 4.87 -21.50
N LYS A 267 16.45 3.79 -20.72
CA LYS A 267 16.23 2.40 -21.19
C LYS A 267 15.15 1.72 -20.35
N ARG A 268 14.26 0.98 -21.03
CA ARG A 268 13.24 0.11 -20.40
C ARG A 268 13.84 -1.30 -20.27
N GLN A 269 13.93 -1.85 -19.05
CA GLN A 269 14.41 -3.22 -18.80
C GLN A 269 13.47 -4.04 -17.91
N PHE A 270 12.16 -3.79 -17.99
CA PHE A 270 11.18 -4.76 -17.49
C PHE A 270 10.42 -5.26 -18.71
N LYS A 271 10.65 -6.51 -19.07
CA LYS A 271 10.00 -7.23 -20.17
C LYS A 271 9.38 -8.48 -19.60
#